data_AF-A0A8J5H100-F1
#
_entry.id   AF-A0A8J5H100-F1
#
_cell.length_a   1.000
_cell.length_b   1.000
_cell.length_c   1.000
_cell.angle_alpha   90.00
_cell.angle_beta   90.00
_cell.angle_gamma   90.00
#
_symmetry.space_group_name_H-M   'P 1'
#
loop_
_entity.id
_entity.type
_entity.pdbx_description
1 polymer ?
#
loop_
_entity_poly.entity_id
_entity_poly.type
_entity_poly.pdbx_seq_one_letter_code
_entity_poly.pdbx_strand_id
1 'polypeptide(L)'
;MSMEGGADGRWHGFRGKIWNRTGFSSPGGQGYDINYHNTVTIAISIGRAMIRSSVALCPLIVLLLAGAAIGADERLGAKECEDLGFTGLALCSDCNTLAEYVKDEELVSDCRKCCSEDSDDSISKVTFSGAILEVCMRKLVFYPEVVSFIEEEKDKFPYVKIQYAYGSPPKLIMLDSDNNHKETIRIDNWKREHIQQFLREKVKPSGASAI
;
A
#
# COMPACT_ATOMS: atom_id res chain seq x y z
N MET A 1 6.15 47.88 42.53
CA MET A 1 6.73 48.43 41.29
C MET A 1 7.12 47.23 40.43
N SER A 2 6.34 46.78 39.45
CA SER A 2 5.82 47.49 38.27
C SER A 2 6.94 48.06 37.41
N MET A 3 7.22 47.41 36.28
CA MET A 3 6.97 47.86 34.89
C MET A 3 7.52 46.76 33.96
N GLU A 4 6.69 46.06 33.16
CA GLU A 4 6.22 46.42 31.79
C GLU A 4 7.41 46.50 30.80
N GLY A 5 7.46 45.90 29.61
CA GLY A 5 6.45 45.45 28.64
C GLY A 5 6.87 45.94 27.23
N GLY A 6 6.67 45.14 26.17
CA GLY A 6 6.80 45.54 24.74
C GLY A 6 8.17 45.24 24.09
N ALA A 7 8.30 44.78 22.85
CA ALA A 7 7.52 45.08 21.64
C ALA A 7 7.45 43.85 20.68
N ASP A 8 6.28 43.56 20.13
CA ASP A 8 5.83 43.86 18.74
C ASP A 8 6.17 42.74 17.75
N GLY A 9 5.24 41.80 17.64
CA GLY A 9 5.08 40.90 16.51
C GLY A 9 3.76 41.22 15.80
N ARG A 10 3.77 42.28 14.99
CA ARG A 10 2.76 42.68 14.03
C ARG A 10 2.41 41.55 13.03
N TRP A 11 1.32 40.83 13.27
CA TRP A 11 0.62 40.05 12.25
C TRP A 11 -0.52 40.91 11.68
N HIS A 12 -0.32 41.40 10.47
CA HIS A 12 -1.36 42.07 9.70
C HIS A 12 -2.38 41.05 9.19
N GLY A 13 -3.63 41.47 9.22
CA GLY A 13 -4.79 40.60 9.10
C GLY A 13 -5.07 40.07 7.69
N PHE A 14 -5.71 38.91 7.67
CA PHE A 14 -6.64 38.55 6.60
C PHE A 14 -7.94 38.05 7.24
N ARG A 15 -8.82 39.02 7.53
CA ARG A 15 -10.25 38.77 7.74
C ARG A 15 -10.98 39.16 6.47
N GLY A 16 -11.81 38.23 5.97
CA GLY A 16 -13.07 38.57 5.32
C GLY A 16 -13.15 38.27 3.83
N LYS A 17 -14.06 37.36 3.48
CA LYS A 17 -15.23 37.54 2.57
C LYS A 17 -15.72 36.15 2.16
N ILE A 18 -16.70 35.56 2.83
CA ILE A 18 -18.14 35.74 2.56
C ILE A 18 -18.38 35.92 1.06
N TRP A 19 -18.62 34.81 0.36
CA TRP A 19 -19.25 34.82 -0.95
C TRP A 19 -20.71 34.42 -0.78
N ASN A 20 -21.59 35.40 -0.95
CA ASN A 20 -23.02 35.19 -1.06
C ASN A 20 -23.46 35.69 -2.44
N ARG A 21 -23.95 34.73 -3.24
CA ARG A 21 -25.19 34.76 -4.05
C ARG A 21 -25.36 35.83 -5.16
N THR A 22 -25.48 35.32 -6.39
CA THR A 22 -26.52 35.52 -7.45
C THR A 22 -25.87 35.11 -8.78
N GLY A 23 -26.47 34.41 -9.74
CA GLY A 23 -27.76 33.75 -9.94
C GLY A 23 -27.75 33.25 -11.38
N PHE A 24 -28.15 32.02 -11.66
CA PHE A 24 -28.57 31.62 -13.00
C PHE A 24 -29.64 30.53 -12.90
N SER A 25 -30.60 30.64 -13.80
CA SER A 25 -31.98 30.21 -13.65
C SER A 25 -32.26 28.81 -14.21
N SER A 26 -33.24 28.14 -13.57
CA SER A 26 -34.22 27.07 -13.95
C SER A 26 -34.37 26.63 -15.42
N PRO A 27 -35.13 25.53 -15.74
CA PRO A 27 -36.11 24.74 -14.95
C PRO A 27 -35.85 23.20 -15.04
N GLY A 28 -36.54 22.24 -14.42
CA GLY A 28 -37.80 22.11 -13.70
C GLY A 28 -38.29 20.64 -13.83
N GLY A 29 -39.09 20.15 -12.87
CA GLY A 29 -39.87 18.89 -12.96
C GLY A 29 -39.38 17.75 -12.07
N GLN A 30 -39.94 17.60 -10.85
CA GLN A 30 -40.99 16.61 -10.48
C GLN A 30 -40.49 15.15 -10.60
N GLY A 31 -40.23 14.39 -9.54
CA GLY A 31 -40.94 14.29 -8.26
C GLY A 31 -41.97 13.16 -8.34
N TYR A 32 -41.61 11.96 -7.89
CA TYR A 32 -42.58 11.01 -7.33
C TYR A 32 -41.88 10.09 -6.33
N ASP A 33 -42.27 10.24 -5.06
CA ASP A 33 -42.06 9.28 -3.99
C ASP A 33 -42.82 7.99 -4.31
N ILE A 34 -42.13 6.86 -4.24
CA ILE A 34 -42.80 5.56 -4.19
C ILE A 34 -42.54 5.04 -2.79
N ASN A 35 -43.57 5.03 -1.95
CA ASN A 35 -43.58 4.00 -0.93
C ASN A 35 -44.94 3.60 -0.38
N TYR A 36 -45.03 2.27 -0.23
CA TYR A 36 -45.89 1.46 0.62
C TYR A 36 -47.34 1.15 0.22
N HIS A 37 -47.48 -0.13 -0.15
CA HIS A 37 -48.50 -1.09 0.30
C HIS A 37 -49.76 -1.32 -0.56
N ASN A 38 -50.01 -2.62 -0.80
CA ASN A 38 -51.25 -3.28 -1.25
C ASN A 38 -51.64 -3.16 -2.73
N THR A 39 -51.15 -4.12 -3.54
CA THR A 39 -52.02 -4.79 -4.52
C THR A 39 -51.56 -6.23 -4.76
N VAL A 40 -51.33 -6.96 -3.66
CA VAL A 40 -51.70 -8.38 -3.65
C VAL A 40 -53.17 -8.41 -4.05
N THR A 41 -53.53 -9.24 -5.03
CA THR A 41 -54.89 -9.38 -5.60
C THR A 41 -55.25 -8.32 -6.64
N ILE A 42 -54.95 -8.57 -7.91
CA ILE A 42 -55.88 -8.50 -9.05
C ILE A 42 -55.16 -9.09 -10.28
N ALA A 43 -55.63 -10.27 -10.69
CA ALA A 43 -55.56 -10.87 -12.03
C ALA A 43 -54.17 -11.25 -12.60
N ILE A 44 -53.76 -12.51 -12.80
CA ILE A 44 -54.44 -13.78 -13.14
C ILE A 44 -55.58 -13.59 -14.16
N SER A 45 -55.36 -14.13 -15.37
CA SER A 45 -56.07 -13.92 -16.65
C SER A 45 -55.55 -12.69 -17.40
N ILE A 46 -54.90 -12.80 -18.56
CA ILE A 46 -55.35 -13.50 -19.76
C ILE A 46 -54.19 -14.29 -20.37
N GLY A 47 -54.25 -15.62 -20.23
CA GLY A 47 -53.57 -16.51 -21.18
C GLY A 47 -54.28 -16.41 -22.53
N ARG A 48 -53.54 -16.00 -23.56
CA ARG A 48 -53.68 -16.39 -24.98
C ARG A 48 -52.85 -15.48 -25.89
N ALA A 49 -51.53 -15.68 -25.90
CA ALA A 49 -50.72 -15.50 -27.11
C ALA A 49 -49.32 -16.08 -26.86
N MET A 50 -48.99 -17.12 -27.62
CA MET A 50 -47.63 -17.64 -27.84
C MET A 50 -46.99 -18.50 -26.73
N ILE A 51 -47.70 -19.55 -26.33
CA ILE A 51 -47.04 -20.82 -25.96
C ILE A 51 -46.66 -21.52 -27.27
N ARG A 52 -45.43 -21.34 -27.74
CA ARG A 52 -44.70 -22.26 -28.66
C ARG A 52 -43.35 -21.64 -29.05
N SER A 53 -42.39 -21.63 -28.12
CA SER A 53 -40.91 -21.66 -28.37
C SER A 53 -40.12 -21.01 -27.22
N SER A 54 -40.24 -21.49 -25.99
CA SER A 54 -39.35 -21.00 -24.91
C SER A 54 -38.96 -22.05 -23.86
N VAL A 55 -39.36 -23.32 -24.03
CA VAL A 55 -39.06 -24.38 -23.03
C VAL A 55 -37.62 -24.92 -23.17
N ALA A 56 -36.88 -24.55 -24.22
CA ALA A 56 -35.48 -24.98 -24.40
C ALA A 56 -34.43 -23.97 -23.87
N LEU A 57 -34.85 -22.78 -23.41
CA LEU A 57 -33.91 -21.73 -22.95
C LEU A 57 -33.76 -21.67 -21.43
N CYS A 58 -34.70 -22.21 -20.65
CA CYS A 58 -34.59 -22.24 -19.19
C CYS A 58 -33.42 -23.07 -18.63
N PRO A 59 -33.06 -24.27 -19.13
CA PRO A 59 -31.98 -25.05 -18.50
C PRO A 59 -30.59 -24.46 -18.77
N LEU A 60 -30.42 -23.76 -19.90
CA LEU A 60 -29.17 -23.07 -20.26
C LEU A 60 -28.93 -21.83 -19.37
N ILE A 61 -29.98 -21.09 -19.05
CA ILE A 61 -29.90 -19.90 -18.18
C ILE A 61 -29.58 -20.31 -16.73
N VAL A 62 -30.14 -21.43 -16.25
CA VAL A 62 -29.82 -21.97 -14.91
C VAL A 62 -28.38 -22.48 -14.84
N LEU A 63 -27.86 -23.13 -15.89
CA LEU A 63 -26.44 -23.54 -15.96
C LEU A 63 -25.48 -22.34 -16.03
N LEU A 64 -25.86 -21.26 -16.74
CA LEU A 64 -25.07 -20.03 -16.85
C LEU A 64 -25.01 -19.25 -15.53
N LEU A 65 -26.08 -19.25 -14.74
CA LEU A 65 -26.09 -18.62 -13.41
C LEU A 65 -25.28 -19.41 -12.37
N ALA A 66 -25.23 -20.75 -12.49
CA ALA A 66 -24.41 -21.58 -11.60
C ALA A 66 -22.90 -21.42 -11.85
N GLY A 67 -22.49 -21.03 -13.07
CA GLY A 67 -21.08 -20.81 -13.42
C GLY A 67 -20.48 -19.46 -13.00
N ALA A 68 -21.29 -18.54 -12.47
CA ALA A 68 -20.87 -17.18 -12.13
C ALA A 68 -20.43 -16.98 -10.67
N ALA A 69 -20.38 -18.04 -9.85
CA ALA A 69 -19.76 -18.01 -8.52
C ALA A 69 -18.23 -18.12 -8.65
N ILE A 70 -17.62 -17.16 -9.33
CA ILE A 70 -16.16 -17.00 -9.41
C ILE A 70 -15.78 -16.17 -8.18
N GLY A 71 -14.96 -16.74 -7.30
CA GLY A 71 -14.69 -16.29 -5.93
C GLY A 71 -14.54 -14.77 -5.78
N ALA A 72 -15.53 -14.15 -5.16
CA ALA A 72 -15.29 -12.98 -4.36
C ALA A 72 -14.59 -13.47 -3.08
N ASP A 73 -13.40 -12.96 -2.82
CA ASP A 73 -12.73 -13.13 -1.53
C ASP A 73 -13.66 -12.54 -0.45
N GLU A 74 -14.33 -13.40 0.31
CA GLU A 74 -15.26 -12.99 1.36
C GLU A 74 -14.44 -12.48 2.54
N ARG A 75 -14.12 -11.18 2.51
CA ARG A 75 -13.36 -10.53 3.58
C ARG A 75 -14.21 -10.54 4.85
N LEU A 76 -13.69 -11.20 5.88
CA LEU A 76 -14.34 -11.23 7.19
C LEU A 76 -14.21 -9.87 7.87
N GLY A 77 -15.19 -9.53 8.71
CA GLY A 77 -15.12 -8.31 9.52
C GLY A 77 -14.01 -8.41 10.58
N ALA A 78 -13.44 -7.26 10.98
CA ALA A 78 -12.33 -7.22 11.95
C ALA A 78 -12.62 -7.99 13.26
N LYS A 79 -13.87 -7.96 13.73
CA LYS A 79 -14.31 -8.69 14.93
C LYS A 79 -14.30 -10.21 14.74
N GLU A 80 -14.68 -10.68 13.56
CA GLU A 80 -14.74 -12.12 13.25
C GLU A 80 -13.33 -12.69 13.07
N CYS A 81 -12.43 -11.89 12.51
CA CYS A 81 -11.00 -12.19 12.51
C CYS A 81 -10.42 -12.27 13.92
N GLU A 82 -10.80 -11.35 14.81
CA GLU A 82 -10.36 -11.36 16.22
C GLU A 82 -10.88 -12.60 16.96
N ASP A 83 -12.13 -13.03 16.70
CA ASP A 83 -12.72 -14.25 17.26
C ASP A 83 -11.99 -15.52 16.77
N LEU A 84 -11.43 -15.50 15.56
CA LEU A 84 -10.55 -16.54 15.01
C LEU A 84 -9.08 -16.41 15.47
N GLY A 85 -8.75 -15.37 16.23
CA GLY A 85 -7.40 -15.11 16.75
C GLY A 85 -6.48 -14.31 15.81
N PHE A 86 -6.99 -13.77 14.70
CA PHE A 86 -6.25 -12.91 13.78
C PHE A 86 -6.49 -11.43 14.09
N THR A 87 -5.42 -10.65 14.20
CA THR A 87 -5.50 -9.21 14.55
C THR A 87 -5.78 -8.29 13.36
N GLY A 88 -6.01 -8.83 12.16
CA GLY A 88 -6.27 -8.04 10.94
C GLY A 88 -5.08 -7.19 10.44
N LEU A 89 -3.91 -7.31 11.07
CA LEU A 89 -2.68 -6.60 10.74
C LEU A 89 -1.67 -7.46 9.96
N ALA A 90 -2.01 -8.73 9.71
CA ALA A 90 -1.16 -9.66 8.98
C ALA A 90 -1.21 -9.37 7.48
N LEU A 91 -0.05 -9.45 6.84
CA LEU A 91 0.10 -9.33 5.39
C LEU A 91 -0.29 -10.65 4.72
N CYS A 92 -0.91 -10.60 3.55
CA CYS A 92 -1.32 -11.82 2.85
C CYS A 92 -0.12 -12.69 2.44
N SER A 93 1.07 -12.11 2.30
CA SER A 93 2.35 -12.86 2.16
C SER A 93 2.65 -13.75 3.36
N ASP A 94 2.29 -13.32 4.56
CA ASP A 94 2.51 -14.08 5.79
C ASP A 94 1.61 -15.31 5.80
N CYS A 95 0.37 -15.18 5.31
CA CYS A 95 -0.54 -16.31 5.13
C CYS A 95 -0.04 -17.34 4.10
N ASN A 96 0.66 -16.90 3.04
CA ASN A 96 1.29 -17.81 2.09
C ASN A 96 2.47 -18.56 2.70
N THR A 97 3.28 -17.87 3.51
CA THR A 97 4.37 -18.51 4.27
C THR A 97 3.79 -19.50 5.28
N LEU A 98 2.72 -19.14 5.97
CA LEU A 98 2.02 -20.01 6.93
C LEU A 98 1.61 -21.34 6.27
N ALA A 99 1.14 -21.31 5.02
CA ALA A 99 0.77 -22.51 4.27
C ALA A 99 1.93 -23.49 4.02
N GLU A 100 3.17 -23.01 3.98
CA GLU A 100 4.35 -23.87 3.80
C GLU A 100 4.68 -24.67 5.06
N TYR A 101 4.40 -24.10 6.24
CA TYR A 101 4.76 -24.70 7.54
C TYR A 101 3.58 -25.37 8.25
N VAL A 102 2.36 -24.88 8.02
CA VAL A 102 1.14 -25.36 8.66
C VAL A 102 0.30 -26.08 7.62
N LYS A 103 0.11 -27.39 7.81
CA LYS A 103 -0.68 -28.26 6.93
C LYS A 103 -2.19 -28.16 7.18
N ASP A 104 -2.62 -27.05 7.74
CA ASP A 104 -4.02 -26.78 8.07
C ASP A 104 -4.57 -25.77 7.05
N GLU A 105 -5.25 -26.30 6.05
CA GLU A 105 -5.83 -25.52 4.94
C GLU A 105 -6.94 -24.59 5.43
N GLU A 106 -7.64 -24.94 6.51
CA GLU A 106 -8.71 -24.13 7.11
C GLU A 106 -8.11 -22.87 7.74
N LEU A 107 -7.03 -23.04 8.52
CA LEU A 107 -6.29 -21.93 9.14
C LEU A 107 -5.69 -20.98 8.09
N VAL A 108 -5.14 -21.52 7.00
CA VAL A 108 -4.58 -20.72 5.90
C VAL A 108 -5.67 -19.94 5.17
N SER A 109 -6.82 -20.57 4.95
CA SER A 109 -8.00 -19.91 4.37
C SER A 109 -8.48 -18.76 5.26
N ASP A 110 -8.59 -18.97 6.57
CA ASP A 110 -9.07 -17.95 7.50
C ASP A 110 -8.06 -16.81 7.66
N CYS A 111 -6.75 -17.12 7.61
CA CYS A 111 -5.70 -16.10 7.52
C CYS A 111 -5.90 -15.22 6.28
N ARG A 112 -6.18 -15.81 5.11
CA ARG A 112 -6.38 -15.08 3.85
C ARG A 112 -7.63 -14.19 3.88
N LYS A 113 -8.71 -14.62 4.52
CA LYS A 113 -9.92 -13.80 4.69
C LYS A 113 -9.69 -12.61 5.64
N CYS A 114 -8.69 -12.70 6.50
CA CYS A 114 -8.38 -11.73 7.55
C CYS A 114 -7.12 -10.89 7.28
N CYS A 115 -6.41 -11.12 6.18
CA CYS A 115 -5.18 -10.39 5.87
C CYS A 115 -5.45 -9.04 5.20
N SER A 116 -4.51 -8.12 5.40
CA SER A 116 -4.40 -6.94 4.56
C SER A 116 -3.64 -7.31 3.30
N GLU A 117 -4.13 -6.82 2.15
CA GLU A 117 -3.40 -6.95 0.90
C GLU A 117 -2.02 -6.31 1.05
N ASP A 118 -1.01 -6.99 0.55
CA ASP A 118 0.34 -6.48 0.50
C ASP A 118 0.33 -5.29 -0.46
N SER A 119 0.27 -4.06 0.07
CA SER A 119 0.70 -2.91 -0.71
C SER A 119 2.19 -3.16 -0.98
N ASP A 120 2.51 -3.54 -2.21
CA ASP A 120 3.84 -3.90 -2.74
C ASP A 120 4.88 -2.74 -2.64
N ASP A 121 4.55 -1.71 -1.87
CA ASP A 121 5.31 -0.50 -1.61
C ASP A 121 6.05 -0.63 -0.27
N SER A 122 7.22 -1.27 -0.28
CA SER A 122 8.46 -0.55 0.10
C SER A 122 9.66 -1.46 0.39
N ILE A 123 9.50 -2.73 0.77
CA ILE A 123 10.68 -3.48 1.26
C ILE A 123 10.97 -4.76 0.50
N SER A 124 9.99 -5.62 0.18
CA SER A 124 10.27 -6.95 -0.40
C SER A 124 10.65 -6.93 -1.90
N LYS A 125 10.13 -5.97 -2.68
CA LYS A 125 10.33 -5.89 -4.15
C LYS A 125 11.00 -4.61 -4.64
N VAL A 126 11.54 -3.78 -3.75
CA VAL A 126 12.21 -2.54 -4.19
C VAL A 126 13.63 -2.85 -4.61
N THR A 127 13.83 -3.04 -5.92
CA THR A 127 15.16 -3.05 -6.52
C THR A 127 15.57 -1.63 -6.86
N PHE A 128 16.63 -1.14 -6.23
CA PHE A 128 17.22 0.17 -6.48
C PHE A 128 18.28 0.07 -7.58
N SER A 129 18.45 1.13 -8.37
CA SER A 129 19.46 1.16 -9.44
C SER A 129 20.86 1.50 -8.93
N GLY A 130 20.95 2.09 -7.74
CA GLY A 130 22.21 2.39 -7.06
C GLY A 130 22.00 2.78 -5.60
N ALA A 131 23.10 3.04 -4.91
CA ALA A 131 23.06 3.56 -3.53
C ALA A 131 24.23 4.51 -3.26
N ILE A 132 24.05 5.42 -2.31
CA ILE A 132 25.09 6.31 -1.79
C ILE A 132 25.29 5.99 -0.31
N LEU A 133 26.49 5.59 0.07
CA LEU A 133 26.89 5.49 1.46
C LEU A 133 27.41 6.85 1.92
N GLU A 134 26.58 7.59 2.63
CA GLU A 134 26.93 8.89 3.20
C GLU A 134 27.53 8.70 4.61
N VAL A 135 28.73 9.23 4.84
CA VAL A 135 29.48 9.09 6.10
C VAL A 135 30.21 10.37 6.47
N CYS A 136 30.43 10.61 7.77
CA CYS A 136 31.30 11.67 8.23
C CYS A 136 32.75 11.17 8.41
N MET A 137 33.69 11.77 7.66
CA MET A 137 35.12 11.40 7.70
C MET A 137 35.69 11.35 9.12
N ARG A 138 35.34 12.32 9.99
CA ARG A 138 35.86 12.38 11.37
C ARG A 138 35.24 11.37 12.33
N LYS A 139 34.04 10.87 12.04
CA LYS A 139 33.33 9.94 12.92
C LYS A 139 33.47 8.48 12.50
N LEU A 140 34.05 8.20 11.33
CA LEU A 140 34.25 6.84 10.83
C LEU A 140 35.03 5.93 11.80
N VAL A 141 35.92 6.50 12.62
CA VAL A 141 36.66 5.77 13.67
C VAL A 141 35.72 5.07 14.67
N PHE A 142 34.50 5.59 14.87
CA PHE A 142 33.51 4.99 15.76
C PHE A 142 32.70 3.86 15.10
N TYR A 143 32.88 3.65 13.80
CA TYR A 143 32.14 2.68 12.99
C TYR A 143 33.10 1.74 12.26
N PRO A 144 33.88 0.91 12.99
CA PRO A 144 34.91 0.05 12.38
C PRO A 144 34.33 -0.88 11.31
N GLU A 145 33.13 -1.41 11.51
CA GLU A 145 32.43 -2.26 10.53
C GLU A 145 32.17 -1.54 9.19
N VAL A 146 31.81 -0.26 9.25
CA VAL A 146 31.56 0.57 8.06
C VAL A 146 32.88 0.91 7.36
N VAL A 147 33.93 1.21 8.13
CA VAL A 147 35.28 1.45 7.58
C VAL A 147 35.77 0.21 6.83
N SER A 148 35.69 -0.96 7.46
CA SER A 148 36.07 -2.21 6.84
C SER A 148 35.28 -2.53 5.57
N PHE A 149 33.98 -2.23 5.53
CA PHE A 149 33.21 -2.35 4.29
C PHE A 149 33.75 -1.42 3.19
N ILE A 150 34.05 -0.15 3.53
CA ILE A 150 34.57 0.85 2.57
C ILE A 150 35.94 0.43 2.02
N GLU A 151 36.82 -0.13 2.85
CA GLU A 151 38.20 -0.47 2.46
C GLU A 151 38.31 -1.83 1.74
N GLU A 152 37.57 -2.85 2.19
CA GLU A 152 37.78 -4.22 1.73
C GLU A 152 36.77 -4.68 0.67
N GLU A 153 35.58 -4.06 0.63
CA GLU A 153 34.44 -4.63 -0.10
C GLU A 153 33.78 -3.68 -1.07
N LYS A 154 33.96 -2.38 -0.88
CA LYS A 154 33.39 -1.35 -1.75
C LYS A 154 33.62 -1.60 -3.24
N ASP A 155 34.76 -2.17 -3.60
CA ASP A 155 35.13 -2.48 -4.99
C ASP A 155 34.23 -3.55 -5.62
N LYS A 156 33.64 -4.43 -4.81
CA LYS A 156 32.66 -5.45 -5.26
C LYS A 156 31.32 -4.82 -5.64
N PHE A 157 31.08 -3.57 -5.24
CA PHE A 157 29.81 -2.85 -5.38
C PHE A 157 29.99 -1.55 -6.17
N PRO A 158 30.13 -1.61 -7.52
CA PRO A 158 30.38 -0.44 -8.37
C PRO A 158 29.19 0.53 -8.42
N TYR A 159 27.98 0.05 -8.16
CA TYR A 159 26.74 0.83 -8.09
C TYR A 159 26.56 1.57 -6.76
N VAL A 160 27.48 1.39 -5.81
CA VAL A 160 27.51 2.15 -4.55
C VAL A 160 28.51 3.29 -4.69
N LYS A 161 28.14 4.49 -4.26
CA LYS A 161 29.03 5.66 -4.20
C LYS A 161 29.27 6.05 -2.75
N ILE A 162 30.49 6.47 -2.40
CA ILE A 162 30.77 7.00 -1.06
C ILE A 162 30.64 8.52 -1.11
N GLN A 163 29.86 9.09 -0.19
CA GLN A 163 29.73 10.53 -0.03
C GLN A 163 30.14 10.94 1.37
N TYR A 164 31.02 11.94 1.46
CA TYR A 164 31.46 12.45 2.75
C TYR A 164 30.65 13.69 3.12
N ALA A 165 29.86 13.58 4.19
CA ALA A 165 29.06 14.68 4.72
C ALA A 165 29.40 14.94 6.19
N TYR A 166 29.70 16.19 6.51
CA TYR A 166 30.13 16.53 7.86
C TYR A 166 29.01 16.32 8.88
N GLY A 167 29.33 15.65 9.99
CA GLY A 167 28.40 15.38 11.08
C GLY A 167 27.39 14.27 10.81
N SER A 168 27.29 13.80 9.57
CA SER A 168 26.33 12.78 9.18
C SER A 168 26.67 11.40 9.76
N PRO A 169 25.72 10.70 10.41
CA PRO A 169 25.89 9.31 10.78
C PRO A 169 25.91 8.42 9.51
N PRO A 170 26.57 7.25 9.55
CA PRO A 170 26.56 6.32 8.43
C PRO A 170 25.13 5.95 8.00
N LYS A 171 24.81 6.25 6.74
CA LYS A 171 23.50 5.93 6.16
C LYS A 171 23.64 5.59 4.68
N LEU A 172 22.78 4.69 4.21
CA LEU A 172 22.60 4.38 2.81
C LEU A 172 21.45 5.21 2.26
N ILE A 173 21.69 5.91 1.15
CA ILE A 173 20.69 6.64 0.40
C ILE A 173 20.47 5.86 -0.89
N MET A 174 19.28 5.31 -1.07
CA MET A 174 18.94 4.46 -2.20
C MET A 174 18.52 5.31 -3.39
N LEU A 175 18.98 4.94 -4.58
CA LEU A 175 18.75 5.69 -5.80
C LEU A 175 17.76 4.95 -6.73
N ASP A 176 16.88 5.72 -7.35
CA ASP A 176 16.05 5.24 -8.46
C ASP A 176 16.83 5.17 -9.79
N SER A 177 16.13 4.83 -10.88
CA SER A 177 16.67 4.77 -12.24
C SER A 177 17.28 6.09 -12.73
N ASP A 178 16.77 7.20 -12.22
CA ASP A 178 17.10 8.56 -12.61
C ASP A 178 18.13 9.21 -11.65
N ASN A 179 18.70 8.41 -10.75
CA ASN A 179 19.60 8.81 -9.67
C ASN A 179 18.98 9.78 -8.65
N ASN A 180 17.66 9.84 -8.51
CA ASN A 180 17.01 10.56 -7.43
C ASN A 180 17.01 9.74 -6.14
N HIS A 181 16.99 10.44 -5.01
CA HIS A 181 16.92 9.82 -3.69
C HIS A 181 15.53 9.24 -3.48
N LYS A 182 15.45 7.92 -3.32
CA LYS A 182 14.18 7.22 -3.05
C LYS A 182 13.99 6.95 -1.57
N GLU A 183 15.02 6.42 -0.91
CA GLU A 183 14.94 6.00 0.49
C GLU A 183 16.26 6.29 1.21
N THR A 184 16.22 6.43 2.53
CA THR A 184 17.42 6.56 3.36
C THR A 184 17.35 5.63 4.57
N ILE A 185 18.37 4.80 4.74
CA ILE A 185 18.46 3.78 5.78
C ILE A 185 19.70 4.06 6.63
N ARG A 186 19.53 4.13 7.95
CA ARG A 186 20.64 4.29 8.87
C ARG A 186 21.33 2.95 9.12
N ILE A 187 22.67 2.96 9.09
CA ILE A 187 23.49 1.74 9.22
C ILE A 187 24.51 1.83 10.37
N ASP A 188 24.33 2.76 11.30
CA ASP A 188 25.27 3.01 12.40
C ASP A 188 25.50 1.78 13.32
N ASN A 189 24.58 0.83 13.33
CA ASN A 189 24.66 -0.40 14.11
C ASN A 189 24.73 -1.67 13.22
N TRP A 190 25.11 -1.53 11.96
CA TRP A 190 25.22 -2.67 11.04
C TRP A 190 26.62 -3.26 11.04
N LYS A 191 26.69 -4.57 10.84
CA LYS A 191 27.94 -5.29 10.57
C LYS A 191 28.26 -5.27 9.09
N ARG A 192 29.54 -5.50 8.75
CA ARG A 192 30.02 -5.59 7.36
C ARG A 192 29.15 -6.54 6.51
N GLU A 193 28.81 -7.71 7.05
CA GLU A 193 28.06 -8.75 6.33
C GLU A 193 26.63 -8.32 6.01
N HIS A 194 26.00 -7.58 6.93
CA HIS A 194 24.64 -7.08 6.75
C HIS A 194 24.57 -6.03 5.63
N ILE A 195 25.57 -5.13 5.59
CA ILE A 195 25.68 -4.12 4.52
C ILE A 195 25.79 -4.82 3.16
N GLN A 196 26.65 -5.83 3.05
CA GLN A 196 26.78 -6.59 1.81
C GLN A 196 25.49 -7.30 1.41
N GLN A 197 24.89 -8.05 2.33
CA GLN A 197 23.69 -8.83 2.04
C GLN A 197 22.58 -7.90 1.56
N PHE A 198 22.35 -6.80 2.28
CA PHE A 198 21.36 -5.81 1.90
C PHE A 198 21.62 -5.24 0.51
N LEU A 199 22.86 -4.86 0.20
CA LEU A 199 23.20 -4.31 -1.12
C LEU A 199 23.00 -5.33 -2.24
N ARG A 200 23.34 -6.61 -2.02
CA ARG A 200 23.13 -7.69 -3.01
C ARG A 200 21.66 -7.96 -3.27
N GLU A 201 20.84 -7.92 -2.22
CA GLU A 201 19.42 -8.24 -2.32
C GLU A 201 18.60 -7.07 -2.87
N LYS A 202 18.93 -5.84 -2.47
CA LYS A 202 18.11 -4.65 -2.75
C LYS A 202 18.62 -3.79 -3.89
N VAL A 203 19.91 -3.84 -4.24
CA VAL A 203 20.47 -2.98 -5.30
C VAL A 203 20.85 -3.81 -6.51
N LYS A 204 20.13 -3.59 -7.61
CA LYS A 204 20.44 -4.20 -8.90
C LYS A 204 21.07 -3.15 -9.79
N PRO A 205 22.32 -3.34 -10.26
CA PRO A 205 22.91 -2.41 -11.20
C PRO A 205 22.05 -2.35 -12.47
N SER A 206 21.60 -1.15 -12.84
CA SER A 206 20.85 -0.92 -14.08
C SER A 206 21.65 -1.22 -15.36
N GLY A 207 22.93 -1.59 -15.23
CA GLY A 207 23.82 -1.99 -16.30
C GLY A 207 24.14 -3.49 -16.38
N ALA A 208 23.61 -4.35 -15.50
CA ALA A 208 23.75 -5.80 -15.66
C ALA A 208 22.62 -6.36 -16.54
N SER A 209 22.52 -5.82 -17.76
CA SER A 209 22.00 -6.61 -18.87
C SER A 209 23.01 -7.72 -19.09
N ALA A 210 22.52 -8.95 -19.18
CA ALA A 210 23.27 -10.19 -19.35
C ALA A 210 24.56 -10.04 -20.19
N ILE A 211 25.66 -10.57 -19.64
CA ILE A 211 26.77 -11.11 -20.42
C ILE A 211 26.97 -12.54 -19.96
#